data_AF-A0AAD3RJQ3-F1
#
_entry.id   AF-A0AAD3RJQ3-F1
#
_cell.length_a   1.000
_cell.length_b   1.000
_cell.length_c   1.000
_cell.angle_alpha   90.00
_cell.angle_beta   90.00
_cell.angle_gamma   90.00
#
_symmetry.space_group_name_H-M   'P 1'
#
loop_
_entity.id
_entity.type
_entity.pdbx_description
1 polymer ?
#
loop_
_entity_poly.entity_id
_entity_poly.type
_entity_poly.pdbx_seq_one_letter_code
_entity_poly.pdbx_strand_id
1 'polypeptide(L)'
;MAAKQNLSEPSDSDSSSLTDQSVSGRSGNRSLRVAEKERRKNEAEDPFVLALKYFSDVEAGTPVYGNDEFETNLVLLERVAYSKGLSPEAISVMLEFAMSLRMGTGPCVRVLKCLIPATVVPQEAIVRAVVWLGVGKIPISTQVLFIKWVLTVFDMIDAKDQLRAIYGFIFSFVTEENLCPFICHLLYLLTRKESVRVFRVRKLLELQSKLVNILLI
;
A
#
# COMPACT_ATOMS: atom_id res chain seq x y z
N MET A 1 -78.97 -22.46 37.66
CA MET A 1 -78.92 -22.88 39.08
C MET A 1 -77.55 -23.52 39.29
N ALA A 2 -76.50 -22.79 39.71
CA ALA A 2 -76.14 -22.42 41.10
C ALA A 2 -76.19 -23.66 42.03
N ALA A 3 -75.20 -24.04 42.86
CA ALA A 3 -73.91 -23.53 43.34
C ALA A 3 -73.21 -24.76 44.04
N LYS A 4 -71.90 -24.86 44.27
CA LYS A 4 -71.08 -24.34 45.40
C LYS A 4 -69.69 -25.00 45.25
N GLN A 5 -68.57 -24.28 45.09
CA GLN A 5 -67.66 -23.74 46.13
C GLN A 5 -67.42 -24.64 47.36
N ASN A 6 -66.16 -25.00 47.62
CA ASN A 6 -65.47 -24.56 48.85
C ASN A 6 -63.94 -24.68 48.78
N LEU A 7 -63.33 -23.61 49.30
CA LEU A 7 -61.91 -23.35 49.58
C LEU A 7 -61.57 -23.86 50.99
N SER A 8 -60.34 -24.33 51.22
CA SER A 8 -59.61 -24.13 52.49
C SER A 8 -58.19 -24.73 52.45
N GLU A 9 -57.18 -23.87 52.41
CA GLU A 9 -55.89 -24.01 53.13
C GLU A 9 -56.09 -23.54 54.60
N PRO A 10 -55.14 -23.61 55.58
CA PRO A 10 -53.67 -23.82 55.49
C PRO A 10 -53.04 -24.72 56.61
N SER A 11 -51.71 -24.92 56.57
CA SER A 11 -50.74 -24.76 57.69
C SER A 11 -49.58 -25.79 57.70
N ASP A 12 -48.38 -25.26 57.49
CA ASP A 12 -47.08 -25.44 58.19
C ASP A 12 -46.62 -26.82 58.69
N SER A 13 -45.43 -27.26 58.23
CA SER A 13 -44.18 -27.19 59.02
C SER A 13 -43.04 -28.05 58.42
N ASP A 14 -41.90 -27.39 58.20
CA ASP A 14 -40.50 -27.81 58.35
C ASP A 14 -39.97 -29.15 57.81
N SER A 15 -39.06 -29.05 56.83
CA SER A 15 -37.68 -29.54 57.05
C SER A 15 -36.68 -28.86 56.11
N SER A 16 -35.57 -28.46 56.71
CA SER A 16 -34.43 -27.74 56.14
C SER A 16 -33.48 -28.61 55.33
N SER A 17 -32.95 -28.09 54.22
CA SER A 17 -31.55 -28.33 53.85
C SER A 17 -30.97 -27.16 53.04
N LEU A 18 -29.87 -26.63 53.56
CA LEU A 18 -29.00 -25.63 52.95
C LEU A 18 -28.22 -26.28 51.80
N THR A 19 -28.10 -25.64 50.63
CA THR A 19 -26.80 -25.39 49.95
C THR A 19 -26.93 -24.56 48.66
N ASP A 20 -25.96 -23.65 48.53
CA ASP A 20 -25.27 -23.19 47.32
C ASP A 20 -25.90 -22.19 46.34
N GLN A 21 -25.48 -20.94 46.56
CA GLN A 21 -25.05 -19.93 45.60
C GLN A 21 -25.02 -20.35 44.12
N SER A 22 -25.79 -19.65 43.29
CA SER A 22 -25.53 -19.52 41.84
C SER A 22 -25.51 -18.06 41.41
N VAL A 23 -24.45 -17.35 41.80
CA VAL A 23 -24.09 -16.05 41.23
C VAL A 23 -23.43 -16.29 39.85
N SER A 24 -24.17 -16.73 38.84
CA SER A 24 -23.61 -17.03 37.52
C SER A 24 -23.98 -16.05 36.39
N GLY A 25 -24.77 -15.01 36.66
CA GLY A 25 -25.19 -14.04 35.63
C GLY A 25 -24.13 -13.00 35.22
N ARG A 26 -22.98 -12.92 35.89
CA ARG A 26 -22.02 -11.81 35.69
C ARG A 26 -20.91 -12.11 34.67
N SER A 27 -20.67 -13.37 34.33
CA SER A 27 -19.56 -13.78 33.45
C SER A 27 -19.92 -13.70 31.95
N GLY A 28 -21.12 -14.15 31.56
CA GLY A 28 -21.58 -14.12 30.15
C GLY A 28 -21.63 -12.71 29.55
N ASN A 29 -22.02 -11.73 30.35
CA ASN A 29 -22.09 -10.33 29.92
C ASN A 29 -20.71 -9.67 29.75
N ARG A 30 -19.66 -10.20 30.40
CA ARG A 30 -18.30 -9.66 30.24
C ARG A 30 -17.69 -10.10 28.91
N SER A 31 -17.89 -11.37 28.51
CA SER A 31 -17.39 -11.89 27.23
C SER A 31 -18.08 -11.22 26.04
N LEU A 32 -19.40 -11.04 26.12
CA LEU A 32 -20.17 -10.35 25.09
C LEU A 32 -19.77 -8.88 24.97
N ARG A 33 -19.57 -8.17 26.08
CA ARG A 33 -19.10 -6.77 26.07
C ARG A 33 -17.68 -6.61 25.57
N VAL A 34 -16.79 -7.58 25.81
CA VAL A 34 -15.42 -7.57 25.26
C VAL A 34 -15.45 -7.83 23.76
N ALA A 35 -16.20 -8.84 23.30
CA ALA A 35 -16.36 -9.13 21.87
C ALA A 35 -17.04 -7.97 21.12
N GLU A 36 -18.03 -7.32 21.75
CA GLU A 36 -18.71 -6.17 21.16
C GLU A 36 -17.87 -4.89 21.20
N LYS A 37 -17.00 -4.74 22.21
CA LYS A 37 -16.01 -3.65 22.27
C LYS A 37 -14.89 -3.84 21.25
N GLU A 38 -14.44 -5.07 21.02
CA GLU A 38 -13.49 -5.39 19.93
C GLU A 38 -14.15 -5.19 18.55
N ARG A 39 -15.42 -5.59 18.37
CA ARG A 39 -16.20 -5.26 17.16
C ARG A 39 -16.30 -3.75 16.93
N ARG A 40 -16.67 -2.98 17.96
CA ARG A 40 -16.76 -1.51 17.88
C ARG A 40 -15.41 -0.82 17.69
N LYS A 41 -14.32 -1.44 18.15
CA LYS A 41 -12.94 -0.97 17.95
C LYS A 41 -12.49 -1.21 16.51
N ASN A 42 -12.85 -2.35 15.92
CA ASN A 42 -12.64 -2.65 14.51
C ASN A 42 -13.53 -1.78 13.59
N GLU A 43 -14.74 -1.39 14.03
CA GLU A 43 -15.62 -0.44 13.33
C GLU A 43 -15.14 1.02 13.40
N ALA A 44 -14.19 1.35 14.29
CA ALA A 44 -13.68 2.71 14.50
C ALA A 44 -12.34 2.99 13.79
N GLU A 45 -11.76 2.01 13.10
CA GLU A 45 -10.57 2.24 12.28
C GLU A 45 -10.99 2.91 10.96
N ASP A 46 -10.31 4.01 10.60
CA ASP A 46 -10.55 4.73 9.35
C ASP A 46 -10.49 3.74 8.18
N PRO A 47 -11.55 3.63 7.35
CA PRO A 47 -11.58 2.71 6.21
C PRO A 47 -10.35 2.83 5.30
N PHE A 48 -9.78 4.03 5.19
CA PHE A 48 -8.57 4.24 4.40
C PHE A 48 -7.33 3.63 5.05
N VAL A 49 -7.20 3.68 6.37
CA VAL A 49 -6.11 3.05 7.12
C VAL A 49 -6.20 1.52 7.00
N LEU A 50 -7.41 0.96 7.07
CA LEU A 50 -7.64 -0.46 6.84
C LEU A 50 -7.24 -0.89 5.42
N ALA A 51 -7.58 -0.09 4.41
CA ALA A 51 -7.17 -0.35 3.03
C ALA A 51 -5.63 -0.31 2.86
N LEU A 52 -4.94 0.66 3.46
CA LEU A 52 -3.47 0.70 3.43
C LEU A 52 -2.85 -0.51 4.13
N LYS A 53 -3.42 -0.93 5.26
CA LYS A 53 -2.98 -2.14 5.97
C LYS A 53 -3.16 -3.38 5.09
N TYR A 54 -4.30 -3.53 4.42
CA TYR A 54 -4.53 -4.59 3.45
C TYR A 54 -3.40 -4.64 2.40
N PHE A 55 -3.08 -3.51 1.74
CA PHE A 55 -2.03 -3.48 0.71
C PHE A 55 -0.61 -3.71 1.25
N SER A 56 -0.35 -3.37 2.53
CA SER A 56 0.91 -3.67 3.20
C SER A 56 1.08 -5.18 3.44
N ASP A 57 0.00 -5.84 3.85
CA ASP A 57 0.02 -7.22 4.34
C ASP A 57 -0.20 -8.26 3.22
N VAL A 58 -0.71 -7.85 2.05
CA VAL A 58 -0.93 -8.75 0.91
C VAL A 58 0.34 -9.50 0.50
N GLU A 59 0.19 -10.82 0.41
CA GLU A 59 1.24 -11.76 0.01
C GLU A 59 1.27 -11.97 -1.51
N ALA A 60 2.43 -12.41 -2.01
CA ALA A 60 2.61 -12.73 -3.42
C ALA A 60 1.72 -13.92 -3.83
N GLY A 61 1.00 -13.78 -4.95
CA GLY A 61 0.08 -14.81 -5.45
C GLY A 61 -1.37 -14.63 -5.02
N THR A 62 -1.69 -13.60 -4.22
CA THR A 62 -3.07 -13.25 -3.90
C THR A 62 -3.86 -12.97 -5.19
N PRO A 63 -5.00 -13.65 -5.44
CA PRO A 63 -5.77 -13.48 -6.66
C PRO A 63 -6.37 -12.07 -6.79
N VAL A 64 -6.36 -11.54 -8.01
CA VAL A 64 -7.02 -10.27 -8.35
C VAL A 64 -8.46 -10.50 -8.82
N TYR A 65 -8.68 -11.52 -9.67
CA TYR A 65 -9.99 -11.81 -10.22
C TYR A 65 -10.91 -12.41 -9.15
N GLY A 66 -12.11 -11.84 -8.98
CA GLY A 66 -13.08 -12.28 -7.96
C GLY A 66 -12.71 -11.86 -6.53
N ASN A 67 -11.74 -10.96 -6.35
CA ASN A 67 -11.34 -10.45 -5.05
C ASN A 67 -12.03 -9.09 -4.77
N ASP A 68 -13.21 -9.15 -4.17
CA ASP A 68 -14.03 -7.96 -3.87
C ASP A 68 -13.36 -7.05 -2.82
N GLU A 69 -12.59 -7.62 -1.90
CA GLU A 69 -11.85 -6.86 -0.88
C GLU A 69 -10.75 -6.01 -1.53
N PHE A 70 -9.96 -6.61 -2.43
CA PHE A 70 -8.99 -5.89 -3.25
C PHE A 70 -9.65 -4.75 -4.03
N GLU A 71 -10.73 -5.04 -4.75
CA GLU A 71 -11.38 -4.05 -5.61
C GLU A 71 -11.97 -2.90 -4.77
N THR A 72 -12.63 -3.22 -3.66
CA THR A 72 -13.19 -2.23 -2.73
C THR A 72 -12.10 -1.31 -2.17
N ASN A 73 -11.00 -1.89 -1.70
CA ASN A 73 -9.87 -1.13 -1.15
C ASN A 73 -9.18 -0.27 -2.22
N LEU A 74 -9.08 -0.76 -3.46
CA LEU A 74 -8.44 -0.03 -4.55
C LEU A 74 -9.30 1.14 -5.04
N VAL A 75 -10.62 0.95 -5.14
CA VAL A 75 -11.57 2.04 -5.46
C VAL A 75 -11.53 3.11 -4.37
N LEU A 76 -11.44 2.70 -3.09
CA LEU A 76 -11.30 3.64 -1.98
C LEU A 76 -9.99 4.45 -2.10
N LEU A 77 -8.87 3.79 -2.41
CA LEU A 77 -7.59 4.46 -2.65
C LEU A 77 -7.69 5.48 -3.78
N GLU A 78 -8.24 5.09 -4.92
CA GLU A 78 -8.42 5.97 -6.08
C GLU A 78 -9.24 7.20 -5.72
N ARG A 79 -10.37 7.00 -5.02
CA ARG A 79 -11.22 8.11 -4.56
C ARG A 79 -10.45 9.09 -3.68
N VAL A 80 -9.65 8.59 -2.74
CA VAL A 80 -8.85 9.43 -1.85
C VAL A 80 -7.76 10.16 -2.64
N ALA A 81 -7.05 9.45 -3.52
CA ALA A 81 -5.99 10.03 -4.33
C ALA A 81 -6.47 11.16 -5.24
N TYR A 82 -7.59 10.96 -5.94
CA TYR A 82 -8.13 11.98 -6.85
C TYR A 82 -8.78 13.16 -6.14
N SER A 83 -9.23 12.99 -4.88
CA SER A 83 -9.90 14.07 -4.14
C SER A 83 -8.94 14.96 -3.36
N LYS A 84 -7.95 14.37 -2.68
CA LYS A 84 -7.05 15.11 -1.77
C LYS A 84 -5.57 14.73 -1.90
N GLY A 85 -5.23 13.82 -2.80
CA GLY A 85 -3.91 13.20 -2.85
C GLY A 85 -3.67 12.22 -1.70
N LEU A 86 -2.49 11.61 -1.71
CA LEU A 86 -2.05 10.58 -0.76
C LEU A 86 -1.00 11.15 0.19
N SER A 87 -1.08 10.77 1.47
CA SER A 87 -0.07 11.14 2.46
C SER A 87 1.29 10.48 2.14
N PRO A 88 2.42 10.98 2.69
CA PRO A 88 3.73 10.36 2.51
C PRO A 88 3.76 8.86 2.89
N GLU A 89 3.02 8.47 3.92
CA GLU A 89 2.87 7.09 4.38
C GLU A 89 2.11 6.25 3.35
N ALA A 90 0.98 6.77 2.85
CA ALA A 90 0.18 6.11 1.84
C ALA A 90 0.98 5.92 0.53
N ILE A 91 1.73 6.94 0.09
CA ILE A 91 2.64 6.83 -1.05
C ILE A 91 3.67 5.72 -0.81
N SER A 92 4.27 5.66 0.38
CA SER A 92 5.29 4.65 0.71
C SER A 92 4.77 3.22 0.69
N VAL A 93 3.55 2.99 1.19
CA VAL A 93 2.89 1.68 1.17
C VAL A 93 2.49 1.30 -0.25
N MET A 94 1.78 2.20 -0.94
CA MET A 94 1.22 1.88 -2.25
C MET A 94 2.29 1.74 -3.33
N LEU A 95 3.38 2.50 -3.25
CA LEU A 95 4.49 2.37 -4.16
C LEU A 95 5.23 1.03 -3.98
N GLU A 96 5.44 0.59 -2.73
CA GLU A 96 6.01 -0.73 -2.45
C GLU A 96 5.10 -1.85 -2.98
N PHE A 97 3.80 -1.77 -2.68
CA PHE A 97 2.81 -2.72 -3.19
C PHE A 97 2.84 -2.80 -4.72
N ALA A 98 2.77 -1.66 -5.41
CA ALA A 98 2.76 -1.60 -6.86
C ALA A 98 4.04 -2.20 -7.46
N MET A 99 5.21 -1.82 -6.96
CA MET A 99 6.49 -2.20 -7.56
C MET A 99 6.91 -3.64 -7.24
N SER A 100 6.41 -4.21 -6.13
CA SER A 100 6.66 -5.60 -5.77
C SER A 100 5.95 -6.63 -6.66
N LEU A 101 4.96 -6.22 -7.46
CA LEU A 101 4.14 -7.08 -8.33
C LEU A 101 3.51 -8.31 -7.63
N ARG A 102 3.28 -8.24 -6.31
CA ARG A 102 2.72 -9.36 -5.53
C ARG A 102 1.37 -9.85 -6.06
N MET A 103 0.59 -8.96 -6.69
CA MET A 103 -0.68 -9.25 -7.36
C MET A 103 -0.63 -9.04 -8.88
N GLY A 104 0.57 -9.05 -9.47
CA GLY A 104 0.80 -8.89 -10.92
C GLY A 104 0.77 -7.45 -11.43
N THR A 105 0.92 -7.30 -12.75
CA THR A 105 1.12 -6.01 -13.43
C THR A 105 -0.14 -5.14 -13.48
N GLY A 106 -1.33 -5.74 -13.53
CA GLY A 106 -2.60 -5.00 -13.61
C GLY A 106 -2.78 -4.01 -12.44
N PRO A 107 -2.75 -4.49 -11.19
CA PRO A 107 -2.79 -3.63 -10.00
C PRO A 107 -1.67 -2.59 -9.97
N CYS A 108 -0.44 -2.97 -10.35
CA CYS A 108 0.70 -2.05 -10.41
C CYS A 108 0.42 -0.83 -11.30
N VAL A 109 -0.05 -1.05 -12.52
CA VAL A 109 -0.36 0.03 -13.48
C VAL A 109 -1.51 0.91 -12.95
N ARG A 110 -2.53 0.32 -12.33
CA ARG A 110 -3.67 1.06 -11.77
C ARG A 110 -3.24 1.95 -10.60
N VAL A 111 -2.41 1.42 -9.69
CA VAL A 111 -1.87 2.19 -8.57
C VAL A 111 -0.96 3.32 -9.06
N LEU A 112 0.01 3.05 -9.95
CA LEU A 112 0.91 4.08 -10.47
C LEU A 112 0.17 5.26 -11.14
N LYS A 113 -0.98 5.00 -11.78
CA LYS A 113 -1.80 6.03 -12.42
C LYS A 113 -2.53 6.95 -11.43
N CYS A 114 -2.84 6.46 -10.23
CA CYS A 114 -3.52 7.24 -9.20
C CYS A 114 -2.60 7.63 -8.04
N LEU A 115 -1.29 7.41 -8.14
CA LEU A 115 -0.34 7.68 -7.06
C LEU A 115 -0.03 9.19 -6.93
N ILE A 116 -1.02 10.00 -6.58
CA ILE A 116 -0.93 11.46 -6.54
C ILE A 116 -0.50 11.89 -5.12
N PRO A 117 0.67 12.51 -4.92
CA PRO A 117 1.09 12.94 -3.58
C PRO A 117 0.30 14.19 -3.12
N ALA A 118 -0.12 14.21 -1.86
CA ALA A 118 -0.75 15.38 -1.24
C ALA A 118 0.27 16.45 -0.80
N THR A 119 1.48 16.02 -0.44
CA THR A 119 2.53 16.91 0.10
C THR A 119 3.92 16.53 -0.42
N VAL A 120 4.70 15.77 0.35
CA VAL A 120 6.04 15.32 -0.02
C VAL A 120 6.04 13.83 -0.35
N VAL A 121 7.00 13.42 -1.17
CA VAL A 121 7.29 12.02 -1.48
C VAL A 121 8.56 11.62 -0.74
N PRO A 122 8.51 10.62 0.16
CA PRO A 122 9.71 10.14 0.85
C PRO A 122 10.72 9.54 -0.13
N GLN A 123 11.96 10.02 -0.11
CA GLN A 123 13.00 9.50 -1.02
C GLN A 123 13.23 8.00 -0.84
N GLU A 124 13.10 7.49 0.39
CA GLU A 124 13.27 6.08 0.74
C GLU A 124 12.25 5.20 0.00
N ALA A 125 11.02 5.70 -0.21
CA ALA A 125 10.00 4.98 -0.98
C ALA A 125 10.42 4.83 -2.45
N ILE A 126 10.97 5.89 -3.05
CA ILE A 126 11.48 5.85 -4.42
C ILE A 126 12.71 4.94 -4.52
N VAL A 127 13.63 5.01 -3.55
CA VAL A 127 14.81 4.14 -3.53
C VAL A 127 14.41 2.66 -3.48
N ARG A 128 13.48 2.28 -2.58
CA ARG A 128 12.94 0.91 -2.53
C ARG A 128 12.27 0.50 -3.84
N ALA A 129 11.48 1.39 -4.43
CA ALA A 129 10.84 1.17 -5.73
C ALA A 129 11.84 0.97 -6.88
N VAL A 130 12.93 1.72 -6.91
CA VAL A 130 13.98 1.62 -7.93
C VAL A 130 14.68 0.26 -7.85
N VAL A 131 14.89 -0.31 -6.66
CA VAL A 131 15.49 -1.65 -6.50
C VAL A 131 14.66 -2.72 -7.23
N TRP A 132 13.33 -2.61 -7.24
CA TRP A 132 12.45 -3.55 -7.94
C TRP A 132 12.66 -3.59 -9.46
N LEU A 133 13.17 -2.52 -10.08
CA LEU A 133 13.53 -2.51 -11.51
C LEU A 133 14.64 -3.53 -11.84
N GLY A 134 15.51 -3.83 -10.87
CA GLY A 134 16.58 -4.82 -11.03
C GLY A 134 16.12 -6.28 -10.96
N VAL A 135 14.87 -6.55 -10.54
CA VAL A 135 14.37 -7.92 -10.31
C VAL A 135 13.83 -8.57 -11.60
N GLY A 136 13.79 -7.84 -12.72
CA GLY A 136 13.48 -8.39 -14.05
C GLY A 136 12.03 -8.88 -14.26
N LYS A 137 11.13 -8.63 -13.30
CA LYS A 137 9.72 -9.04 -13.36
C LYS A 137 8.78 -7.97 -13.92
N ILE A 138 9.21 -6.71 -13.95
CA ILE A 138 8.37 -5.58 -14.33
C ILE A 138 8.43 -5.38 -15.85
N PRO A 139 7.29 -5.38 -16.57
CA PRO A 139 7.28 -5.10 -18.00
C PRO A 139 7.85 -3.71 -18.31
N ILE A 140 8.59 -3.58 -19.41
CA ILE A 140 9.26 -2.31 -19.80
C ILE A 140 8.29 -1.12 -19.82
N SER A 141 7.06 -1.30 -20.32
CA SER A 141 6.03 -0.25 -20.31
C SER A 141 5.66 0.24 -18.90
N THR A 142 5.67 -0.67 -17.92
CA THR A 142 5.39 -0.36 -16.51
C THR A 142 6.61 0.30 -15.86
N GLN A 143 7.83 -0.13 -16.21
CA GLN A 143 9.04 0.57 -15.78
C GLN A 143 9.06 2.02 -16.30
N VAL A 144 8.72 2.23 -17.57
CA VAL A 144 8.57 3.58 -18.16
C VAL A 144 7.52 4.39 -17.41
N LEU A 145 6.36 3.81 -17.08
CA LEU A 145 5.32 4.47 -16.31
C LEU A 145 5.84 4.91 -14.94
N PHE A 146 6.56 4.05 -14.23
CA PHE A 146 7.18 4.37 -12.95
C PHE A 146 8.20 5.51 -13.07
N ILE A 147 9.13 5.47 -14.03
CA ILE A 147 10.13 6.54 -14.19
C ILE A 147 9.46 7.87 -14.56
N LYS A 148 8.43 7.84 -15.43
CA LYS A 148 7.62 9.05 -15.73
C LYS A 148 6.93 9.59 -14.48
N TRP A 149 6.40 8.72 -13.63
CA TRP A 149 5.83 9.13 -12.35
C TRP A 149 6.88 9.81 -11.47
N VAL A 150 8.07 9.21 -11.29
CA VAL A 150 9.19 9.81 -10.52
C VAL A 150 9.57 11.19 -11.06
N LEU A 151 9.67 11.34 -12.38
CA LEU A 151 9.95 12.63 -13.02
C LEU A 151 8.85 13.66 -12.74
N THR A 152 7.58 13.23 -12.75
CA THR A 152 6.42 14.10 -12.50
C THR A 152 6.40 14.62 -11.08
N VAL A 153 6.80 13.80 -10.10
CA VAL A 153 6.80 14.16 -8.67
C VAL A 153 8.18 14.60 -8.17
N PHE A 154 9.16 14.82 -9.06
CA PHE A 154 10.56 15.02 -8.69
C PHE A 154 10.78 16.18 -7.71
N ASP A 155 10.05 17.28 -7.90
CA ASP A 155 10.13 18.46 -7.04
C ASP A 155 9.48 18.24 -5.67
N MET A 156 8.57 17.26 -5.56
CA MET A 156 7.89 16.89 -4.31
C MET A 156 8.72 15.90 -3.47
N ILE A 157 9.83 15.37 -3.98
CA ILE A 157 10.70 14.45 -3.23
C ILE A 157 11.42 15.22 -2.11
N ASP A 158 11.18 14.83 -0.87
CA ASP A 158 11.62 15.50 0.36
C ASP A 158 13.13 15.72 0.46
N ALA A 159 13.90 14.73 0.02
CA ALA A 159 15.34 14.76 -0.07
C ALA A 159 15.80 13.93 -1.29
N LYS A 160 17.07 14.08 -1.67
CA LYS A 160 17.58 13.52 -2.93
C LYS A 160 18.99 12.96 -2.77
N ASP A 161 19.49 12.86 -1.55
CA ASP A 161 20.82 12.37 -1.23
C ASP A 161 20.91 10.84 -1.38
N GLN A 162 19.90 10.08 -0.97
CA GLN A 162 19.87 8.63 -1.17
C GLN A 162 19.71 8.27 -2.65
N LEU A 163 18.86 8.99 -3.38
CA LEU A 163 18.75 8.85 -4.84
C LEU A 163 20.10 9.12 -5.54
N ARG A 164 20.85 10.11 -5.07
CA ARG A 164 22.21 10.38 -5.58
C ARG A 164 23.22 9.33 -5.14
N ALA A 165 23.08 8.74 -3.96
CA ALA A 165 23.93 7.64 -3.51
C ALA A 165 23.79 6.42 -4.45
N ILE A 166 22.57 6.16 -4.95
CA ILE A 166 22.30 5.11 -5.93
C ILE A 166 22.43 5.57 -7.39
N TYR A 167 23.04 6.72 -7.68
CA TYR A 167 23.19 7.26 -9.04
C TYR A 167 23.82 6.25 -10.00
N GLY A 168 24.81 5.47 -9.54
CA GLY A 168 25.44 4.43 -10.35
C GLY A 168 24.48 3.33 -10.78
N PHE A 169 23.55 2.94 -9.90
CA PHE A 169 22.51 1.97 -10.20
C PHE A 169 21.45 2.54 -11.16
N ILE A 170 21.05 3.80 -10.98
CA ILE A 170 20.14 4.46 -11.95
C ILE A 170 20.83 4.56 -13.32
N PHE A 171 22.13 4.88 -13.34
CA PHE A 171 22.91 4.99 -14.57
C PHE A 171 23.02 3.67 -15.37
N SER A 172 22.91 2.51 -14.73
CA SER A 172 22.97 1.25 -15.48
C SER A 172 21.76 1.05 -16.41
N PHE A 173 20.63 1.70 -16.15
CA PHE A 173 19.44 1.63 -17.00
C PHE A 173 19.55 2.50 -18.28
N VAL A 174 20.61 3.28 -18.46
CA VAL A 174 20.80 4.11 -19.67
C VAL A 174 21.01 3.24 -20.93
N THR A 175 21.42 1.97 -20.77
CA THR A 175 21.56 1.03 -21.90
C THR A 175 20.23 0.44 -22.37
N GLU A 176 19.16 0.57 -21.59
CA GLU A 176 17.83 0.08 -21.97
C GLU A 176 17.14 1.12 -22.86
N GLU A 177 17.04 0.84 -24.16
CA GLU A 177 16.62 1.82 -25.19
C GLU A 177 15.30 2.53 -24.85
N ASN A 178 14.30 1.77 -24.37
CA ASN A 178 12.97 2.30 -24.01
C ASN A 178 12.98 3.15 -22.73
N LEU A 179 13.94 2.94 -21.84
CA LEU A 179 14.07 3.71 -20.59
C LEU A 179 15.03 4.89 -20.75
N CYS A 180 16.01 4.77 -21.64
CA CYS A 180 17.10 5.71 -21.86
C CYS A 180 16.68 7.19 -21.83
N PRO A 181 15.67 7.65 -22.59
CA PRO A 181 15.29 9.08 -22.54
C PRO A 181 14.82 9.53 -21.16
N PHE A 182 14.07 8.69 -20.44
CA PHE A 182 13.53 9.02 -19.12
C PHE A 182 14.60 8.91 -18.03
N ILE A 183 15.47 7.90 -18.12
CA ILE A 183 16.61 7.74 -17.23
C ILE A 183 17.60 8.88 -17.41
N CYS A 184 17.91 9.29 -18.64
CA CYS A 184 18.77 10.45 -18.90
C CYS A 184 18.20 11.73 -18.29
N HIS A 185 16.89 11.95 -18.41
CA HIS A 185 16.23 13.08 -17.76
C HIS A 185 16.36 13.02 -16.23
N LEU A 186 16.09 11.86 -15.62
CA LEU A 186 16.24 11.70 -14.17
C LEU A 186 17.68 11.93 -13.72
N LEU A 187 18.65 11.39 -14.44
CA LEU A 187 20.08 11.58 -14.16
C LEU A 187 20.48 13.05 -14.29
N TYR A 188 19.97 13.77 -15.29
CA TYR A 188 20.21 15.21 -15.43
C TYR A 188 19.77 15.96 -14.16
N LEU A 189 18.57 15.69 -13.65
CA LEU A 189 18.05 16.32 -12.43
C LEU A 189 18.82 15.92 -11.16
N LEU A 190 19.39 14.71 -11.11
CA LEU A 190 20.17 14.22 -9.97
C LEU A 190 21.65 14.63 -10.02
N THR A 191 22.18 14.99 -11.19
CA THR A 191 23.62 15.18 -11.42
C THR A 191 24.17 16.31 -10.57
N ARG A 192 25.24 15.99 -9.83
CA ARG A 192 26.13 16.95 -9.18
C ARG A 192 27.54 16.80 -9.76
N LYS A 193 28.42 17.76 -9.47
CA LYS A 193 29.83 17.73 -9.92
C LYS A 193 30.52 16.38 -9.62
N GLU A 194 30.25 15.81 -8.44
CA GLU A 194 30.79 14.51 -8.00
C GLU A 194 30.30 13.31 -8.82
N SER A 195 29.13 13.42 -9.46
CA SER A 195 28.55 12.38 -10.30
C SER A 195 29.19 12.31 -11.69
N VAL A 196 29.87 13.38 -12.13
CA VAL A 196 30.48 13.48 -13.46
C VAL A 196 31.83 12.77 -13.45
N ARG A 197 31.82 11.47 -13.78
CA ARG A 197 33.02 10.64 -13.90
C ARG A 197 33.31 10.33 -15.36
N VAL A 198 34.58 10.30 -15.74
CA VAL A 198 35.03 10.13 -17.14
C VAL A 198 34.41 8.90 -17.80
N PHE A 199 34.25 7.77 -17.09
CA PHE A 199 33.62 6.57 -17.66
C PHE A 199 32.13 6.77 -18.00
N ARG A 200 31.39 7.56 -17.22
CA ARG A 200 29.99 7.87 -17.49
C ARG A 200 29.85 8.78 -18.68
N VAL A 201 30.72 9.80 -18.78
CA VAL A 201 30.77 10.70 -19.94
C VAL A 201 31.06 9.92 -21.22
N ARG A 202 32.09 9.06 -21.20
CA ARG A 202 32.41 8.19 -22.34
C ARG A 202 31.22 7.33 -22.75
N LYS A 203 30.55 6.69 -21.78
CA LYS A 203 29.37 5.86 -22.06
C LYS A 203 28.22 6.66 -22.69
N LEU A 204 27.95 7.87 -22.21
CA LEU A 204 26.92 8.74 -22.80
C LEU A 204 27.27 9.16 -24.23
N LEU A 205 28.53 9.52 -24.49
CA LEU A 205 29.01 9.86 -25.85
C LEU A 205 28.90 8.66 -26.81
N GLU A 206 29.26 7.46 -26.36
CA GLU A 206 29.06 6.24 -27.12
C GLU A 206 27.60 6.03 -27.51
N LEU A 207 26.68 6.20 -26.55
CA LEU A 207 25.25 6.03 -26.81
C LEU A 207 24.69 7.10 -27.76
N GLN A 208 25.11 8.36 -27.60
CA GLN A 208 24.75 9.43 -28.52
C GLN A 208 25.19 9.10 -29.95
N SER A 209 26.43 8.62 -30.13
CA SER A 209 26.93 8.26 -31.46
C SER A 209 26.11 7.16 -32.14
N LYS A 210 25.63 6.16 -31.37
CA LYS A 210 24.80 5.08 -31.89
C LYS A 210 23.41 5.57 -32.33
N LEU A 211 22.79 6.44 -31.53
CA LEU A 211 21.47 7.00 -31.86
C LEU A 211 21.53 7.91 -33.11
N VAL A 212 22.58 8.73 -33.23
CA VAL A 212 22.78 9.60 -34.41
C VAL A 212 23.03 8.76 -35.66
N ASN A 213 23.76 7.66 -35.57
CA ASN A 213 24.02 6.76 -36.69
C ASN A 213 22.78 5.97 -37.14
N ILE A 214 21.84 5.66 -36.24
CA ILE A 214 20.57 5.01 -36.60
C ILE A 214 19.65 5.97 -37.38
N LEU A 215 19.74 7.28 -37.14
CA LEU A 215 18.92 8.29 -37.84
C LEU A 215 19.48 8.68 -39.23
N LEU A 216 20.67 8.20 -39.58
CA LEU A 216 21.40 8.50 -40.83
C LEU A 216 21.37 7.34 -41.84
N ILE A 217 20.60 6.28 -41.57
CA ILE A 217 20.32 5.13 -42.46
C ILE A 217 18.84 5.15 -42.80
#